data_AF-X1TWX0-F1
#
_entry.id   AF-X1TWX0-F1
#
_cell.length_a   1.000
_cell.length_b   1.000
_cell.length_c   1.000
_cell.angle_alpha   90.00
_cell.angle_beta   90.00
_cell.angle_gamma   90.00
#
_symmetry.space_group_name_H-M   'P 1'
#
loop_
_entity.id
_entity.type
_entity.pdbx_description
1 polymer ?
#
loop_
_entity_poly.entity_id
_entity_poly.type
_entity_poly.pdbx_seq_one_letter_code
_entity_poly.pdbx_strand_id
1 'polypeptide(L)'
;KVTEGEEHNISFGDTPTTEVMIMAHPANTGDVWVNLDAAAAVDTGWYLDAGDYVQWSMGNLSRLRLNTTIIGDKVIILRTV
;
A
#
# COMPACT_ATOMS: atom_id res chain seq x y z
N LYS A 1 -21.24 23.01 -16.77
CA LYS A 1 -22.57 22.85 -16.13
C LYS A 1 -22.93 21.38 -16.30
N VAL A 2 -22.87 20.59 -15.22
CA VAL A 2 -23.25 19.16 -15.27
C VAL A 2 -24.77 19.11 -15.27
N THR A 3 -25.36 18.31 -16.16
CA THR A 3 -26.81 18.12 -16.26
C THR A 3 -27.16 16.84 -15.50
N GLU A 4 -28.26 16.86 -14.77
CA GLU A 4 -28.74 15.69 -14.01
C GLU A 4 -29.10 14.54 -14.97
N GLY A 5 -28.56 13.33 -14.71
CA GLY A 5 -28.94 12.10 -15.42
C GLY A 5 -27.93 11.52 -16.42
N GLU A 6 -26.73 12.08 -16.58
CA GLU A 6 -25.67 11.53 -17.44
C GLU A 6 -24.58 10.79 -16.64
N GLU A 7 -24.15 9.61 -17.11
CA GLU A 7 -22.95 8.95 -16.61
C GLU A 7 -21.71 9.76 -17.04
N HIS A 8 -21.04 10.38 -16.07
CA HIS A 8 -19.83 11.14 -16.31
C HIS A 8 -18.61 10.28 -15.97
N ASN A 9 -17.99 9.69 -16.99
CA ASN A 9 -16.73 8.98 -16.87
C ASN A 9 -15.58 9.99 -16.77
N ILE A 10 -15.23 10.36 -15.54
CA ILE A 10 -14.06 11.20 -15.25
C ILE A 10 -12.86 10.28 -15.07
N SER A 11 -12.04 10.14 -16.11
CA SER A 11 -10.74 9.47 -16.04
C SER A 11 -9.62 10.49 -15.90
N PHE A 12 -8.70 10.24 -14.98
CA PHE A 12 -7.42 10.93 -14.92
C PHE A 12 -6.41 10.18 -15.79
N GLY A 13 -5.40 10.87 -16.30
CA GLY A 13 -4.34 10.24 -17.09
C GLY A 13 -3.54 9.23 -16.25
N ASP A 14 -3.00 8.21 -16.90
CA ASP A 14 -2.21 7.19 -16.22
C ASP A 14 -0.98 7.81 -15.53
N THR A 15 -0.74 7.42 -14.29
CA THR A 15 0.45 7.74 -13.51
C THR A 15 1.50 6.67 -13.83
N PRO A 16 2.79 7.05 -14.04
CA PRO A 16 3.85 6.08 -14.30
C PRO A 16 3.85 4.92 -13.31
N THR A 17 4.19 3.73 -13.81
CA THR A 17 4.28 2.50 -13.00
C THR A 17 5.18 2.78 -11.81
N THR A 18 4.58 2.75 -10.62
CA THR A 18 5.32 2.89 -9.37
C THR A 18 5.75 1.50 -8.95
N GLU A 19 7.05 1.31 -8.73
CA GLU A 19 7.52 0.15 -7.99
C GLU A 19 7.63 0.54 -6.53
N VAL A 20 7.02 -0.26 -5.67
CA VAL A 20 7.08 -0.08 -4.23
C VAL A 20 7.58 -1.36 -3.60
N MET A 21 8.65 -1.24 -2.82
CA MET A 21 9.11 -2.29 -1.93
C MET A 21 8.83 -1.85 -0.50
N ILE A 22 8.24 -2.76 0.27
CA ILE A 22 7.86 -2.55 1.66
C ILE A 22 8.48 -3.68 2.47
N MET A 23 9.24 -3.32 3.48
CA MET A 23 9.95 -4.26 4.34
C MET A 23 9.60 -4.01 5.80
N ALA A 24 9.29 -5.08 6.53
CA ALA A 24 9.23 -5.03 7.99
C ALA A 24 10.65 -4.94 8.54
N HIS A 25 10.92 -3.93 9.37
CA HIS A 25 12.27 -3.70 9.86
C HIS A 25 12.79 -4.96 10.61
N PRO A 26 14.05 -5.40 10.40
CA PRO A 26 14.56 -6.66 10.97
C PRO A 26 14.54 -6.77 12.49
N ALA A 27 14.42 -5.64 13.19
CA ALA A 27 14.32 -5.57 14.64
C ALA A 27 12.87 -5.45 15.16
N ASN A 28 11.86 -5.58 14.29
CA ASN A 28 10.48 -5.66 14.73
C ASN A 28 10.29 -6.93 15.56
N THR A 29 9.44 -6.82 16.57
CA THR A 29 9.01 -7.98 17.37
C THR A 29 7.51 -8.22 17.23
N GLY A 30 6.81 -7.34 16.51
CA GLY A 30 5.41 -7.46 16.18
C GLY A 30 5.15 -7.64 14.69
N ASP A 31 3.89 -7.91 14.40
CA ASP A 31 3.39 -8.23 13.07
C ASP A 31 3.16 -6.97 12.23
N VAL A 32 3.62 -7.00 10.98
CA VAL A 32 3.35 -5.97 9.98
C VAL A 32 2.38 -6.52 8.94
N TRP A 33 1.31 -5.76 8.67
CA TRP A 33 0.32 -6.09 7.66
C TRP A 33 0.23 -4.97 6.63
N VAL A 34 0.29 -5.34 5.35
CA VAL A 34 0.35 -4.39 4.23
C VAL A 34 -0.84 -4.62 3.29
N ASN A 35 -1.52 -3.56 2.88
CA ASN A 35 -2.58 -3.67 1.89
C ASN A 35 -2.59 -2.44 0.95
N LEU A 36 -2.81 -2.71 -0.33
CA LEU A 36 -2.78 -1.72 -1.40
C LEU A 36 -4.11 -0.97 -1.57
N ASP A 37 -5.24 -1.62 -1.29
CA ASP A 37 -6.57 -1.08 -1.63
C ASP A 37 -7.51 -0.97 -0.43
N ALA A 38 -7.42 -1.89 0.53
CA ALA A 38 -8.23 -1.89 1.74
C ALA A 38 -7.42 -1.50 2.98
N ALA A 39 -8.09 -1.32 4.13
CA ALA A 39 -7.39 -1.18 5.40
C ALA A 39 -6.65 -2.48 5.71
N ALA A 40 -5.34 -2.40 5.94
CA ALA A 40 -4.56 -3.55 6.39
C ALA A 40 -5.02 -3.95 7.80
N ALA A 41 -5.35 -5.22 8.01
CA ALA A 41 -5.61 -5.81 9.31
C ALA A 41 -5.10 -7.25 9.35
N VAL A 42 -5.13 -7.84 10.55
CA VAL A 42 -4.90 -9.28 10.73
C VAL A 42 -5.83 -10.05 9.81
N ASP A 43 -5.28 -11.00 9.05
CA ASP A 43 -5.97 -11.86 8.08
C ASP A 43 -6.55 -11.15 6.82
N THR A 44 -6.42 -9.83 6.70
CA THR A 44 -6.88 -9.07 5.51
C THR A 44 -5.77 -8.29 4.80
N GLY A 45 -4.57 -8.24 5.38
CA GLY A 45 -3.36 -7.71 4.76
C GLY A 45 -2.37 -8.81 4.35
N TRP A 46 -1.37 -8.42 3.57
CA TRP A 46 -0.17 -9.23 3.35
C TRP A 46 0.69 -9.19 4.60
N TYR A 47 0.90 -10.34 5.23
CA TYR A 47 1.75 -10.47 6.40
C TYR A 47 3.23 -10.34 6.04
N LEU A 48 3.99 -9.62 6.86
CA LEU A 48 5.45 -9.55 6.82
C LEU A 48 5.99 -9.81 8.23
N ASP A 49 6.79 -10.87 8.38
CA ASP A 49 7.59 -11.09 9.60
C ASP A 49 8.83 -10.18 9.60
N ALA A 50 9.55 -10.10 10.71
CA ALA A 50 10.74 -9.27 10.85
C ALA A 50 11.80 -9.61 9.79
N GLY A 51 12.08 -8.65 8.90
CA GLY A 51 13.03 -8.82 7.79
C GLY A 51 12.37 -9.22 6.47
N ASP A 52 11.10 -9.60 6.46
CA ASP A 52 10.37 -9.89 5.24
C ASP A 52 10.06 -8.62 4.46
N TYR A 53 9.93 -8.80 3.15
CA TYR A 53 9.54 -7.74 2.24
C TYR A 53 8.56 -8.22 1.18
N VAL A 54 7.79 -7.26 0.68
CA VAL A 54 6.96 -7.41 -0.51
C VAL A 54 7.33 -6.33 -1.52
N GLN A 55 7.32 -6.68 -2.80
CA GLN A 55 7.54 -5.76 -3.90
C GLN A 55 6.37 -5.84 -4.88
N TRP A 56 5.86 -4.68 -5.27
CA TRP A 56 4.80 -4.55 -6.25
C TRP A 56 5.21 -3.55 -7.33
N SER A 57 4.87 -3.87 -8.58
CA SER A 57 4.93 -2.93 -9.70
C SER A 57 3.50 -2.64 -10.11
N MET A 58 3.06 -1.39 -9.94
CA MET A 58 1.67 -1.00 -10.14
C MET A 58 1.56 0.29 -10.96
N GLY A 59 0.76 0.25 -12.01
CA GLY A 59 0.26 1.46 -12.65
C GLY A 59 -0.76 2.16 -11.74
N ASN A 60 -0.80 3.49 -11.76
CA ASN A 60 -1.83 4.27 -11.05
C ASN A 60 -1.92 4.04 -9.53
N LEU A 61 -0.80 3.77 -8.84
CA LEU A 61 -0.80 3.66 -7.38
C LEU A 61 -1.14 5.01 -6.73
N SER A 62 -2.39 5.15 -6.29
CA SER A 62 -2.90 6.39 -5.67
C SER A 62 -2.83 6.38 -4.14
N ARG A 63 -2.78 5.20 -3.52
CA ARG A 63 -2.81 5.03 -2.07
C ARG A 63 -2.09 3.75 -1.64
N LEU A 64 -1.37 3.84 -0.52
CA LEU A 64 -0.80 2.70 0.19
C LEU A 64 -1.27 2.77 1.64
N ARG A 65 -1.74 1.65 2.20
CA ARG A 65 -2.17 1.57 3.61
C ARG A 65 -1.33 0.54 4.37
N LEU A 66 -0.84 0.95 5.55
CA LEU A 66 0.03 0.15 6.40
C LEU A 66 -0.62 -0.01 7.78
N ASN A 67 -0.55 -1.21 8.35
CA ASN A 67 -0.92 -1.49 9.72
C ASN A 67 0.23 -2.17 10.45
N THR A 68 0.67 -1.56 11.55
CA THR A 68 1.71 -2.07 12.44
C THR A 68 1.08 -2.41 13.77
N THR A 69 1.26 -3.66 14.22
CA THR A 69 0.49 -4.20 15.36
C THR A 69 1.05 -3.75 16.72
N ILE A 70 2.35 -3.48 16.81
CA ILE A 70 3.03 -3.08 18.07
C ILE A 70 3.61 -1.67 17.96
N ILE A 71 3.49 -0.92 19.07
CA ILE A 71 4.12 0.41 19.21
C ILE A 71 5.64 0.23 19.23
N GLY A 72 6.31 0.82 18.25
CA GLY A 72 7.78 0.77 18.11
C GLY A 72 8.26 0.00 16.88
N ASP A 73 7.38 -0.78 16.25
CA ASP A 73 7.68 -1.42 14.96
C ASP A 73 7.86 -0.38 13.85
N LYS A 74 8.72 -0.73 12.89
CA LYS A 74 9.11 0.14 11.79
C LYS A 74 8.89 -0.55 10.46
N VAL A 75 8.59 0.25 9.45
CA VAL A 75 8.45 -0.20 8.07
C VAL A 75 9.38 0.65 7.20
N ILE A 76 10.12 -0.01 6.31
CA ILE A 76 10.99 0.64 5.33
C ILE A 76 10.25 0.63 3.99
N ILE A 77 10.14 1.79 3.35
CA ILE A 77 9.45 1.96 2.07
C ILE A 77 10.43 2.52 1.06
N LEU A 78 10.66 1.79 -0.03
CA LEU A 78 11.42 2.24 -1.18
C LEU A 78 10.43 2.38 -2.34
N ARG A 79 10.39 3.57 -2.96
CA ARG A 79 9.52 3.84 -4.11
C ARG A 79 10.31 4.40 -5.29
N THR A 80 9.98 3.95 -6.49
CA THR A 80 10.48 4.49 -7.76
C THR A 80 9.31 4.79 -8.69
N VAL A 81 9.46 5.81 -9.53
CA VAL A 81 8.50 6.28 -10.54
C VAL A 81 9.16 6.36 -11.90
#